data_AF-A0A7K3YFC6-F1
#
_entry.id   AF-A0A7K3YFC6-F1
#
_cell.length_a   1.000
_cell.length_b   1.000
_cell.length_c   1.000
_cell.angle_alpha   90.00
_cell.angle_beta   90.00
_cell.angle_gamma   90.00
#
_symmetry.space_group_name_H-M   'P 1'
#
loop_
_entity.id
_entity.type
_entity.pdbx_description
1 polymer ?
#
loop_
_entity_poly.entity_id
_entity_poly.type
_entity_poly.pdbx_seq_one_letter_code
_entity_poly.pdbx_strand_id
1 'polypeptide(L)'
;EAIGRLLSQYSDLLVLGECVPGGTTTALCVLRALGYDASVSSAFADNPLGLKDAVCRETLARIDATGAKRPLDILRAAGDPMMPVAAGIASTYTGEVLFAGGTQMLAVAAVLKGLGKRVPRLATTVYVRDDPSARFARSAADLGTAAYYVDPDFAGIGHAGLARYCIGEVKEGTGAGGALMLAYLMGYSPEEITRKVFDFVERYA
;
A
#
# COMPACT_ATOMS: atom_id res chain seq x y z
N GLU A 1 19.31 -2.75 0.96
CA GLU A 1 19.37 -4.09 0.33
C GLU A 1 19.85 -5.23 1.25
N ALA A 2 20.59 -5.01 2.34
CA ALA A 2 21.06 -6.12 3.19
C ALA A 2 19.93 -6.97 3.82
N ILE A 3 18.82 -6.33 4.22
CA ILE A 3 17.71 -6.97 4.92
C ILE A 3 16.99 -8.04 4.07
N GLY A 4 16.77 -7.79 2.78
CA GLY A 4 16.09 -8.76 1.91
C GLY A 4 16.85 -10.08 1.79
N ARG A 5 18.19 -10.01 1.66
CA ARG A 5 19.06 -11.20 1.66
C ARG A 5 19.03 -11.95 2.97
N LEU A 6 19.00 -11.24 4.10
CA LEU A 6 18.90 -11.85 5.42
C LEU A 6 17.56 -12.59 5.56
N LEU A 7 16.43 -11.93 5.26
CA LEU A 7 15.10 -12.52 5.38
C LEU A 7 14.89 -13.73 4.47
N SER A 8 15.57 -13.77 3.32
CA SER A 8 15.54 -14.89 2.38
C SER A 8 16.03 -16.22 2.99
N GLN A 9 16.77 -16.17 4.10
CA GLN A 9 17.24 -17.37 4.79
C GLN A 9 16.19 -17.98 5.74
N TYR A 10 15.08 -17.27 5.98
CA TYR A 10 14.11 -17.62 7.03
C TYR A 10 12.70 -17.88 6.50
N SER A 11 12.38 -17.46 5.28
CA SER A 11 11.06 -17.70 4.69
C SER A 11 11.11 -17.71 3.16
N ASP A 12 10.12 -18.39 2.56
CA ASP A 12 9.89 -18.40 1.10
C ASP A 12 8.83 -17.39 0.66
N LEU A 13 8.03 -16.88 1.61
CA LEU A 13 7.05 -15.80 1.42
C LEU A 13 7.32 -14.68 2.42
N LEU A 14 7.32 -13.44 1.94
CA LEU A 14 7.39 -12.24 2.76
C LEU A 14 6.17 -11.35 2.48
N VAL A 15 5.32 -11.19 3.49
CA VAL A 15 4.21 -10.23 3.48
C VAL A 15 4.71 -8.92 4.10
N LEU A 16 4.86 -7.89 3.28
CA LEU A 16 5.48 -6.62 3.70
C LEU A 16 4.44 -5.50 3.76
N GLY A 17 4.12 -5.06 4.96
CA GLY A 17 3.19 -3.94 5.22
C GLY A 17 3.88 -2.61 5.51
N GLU A 18 3.06 -1.57 5.69
CA GLU A 18 3.50 -0.24 6.08
C GLU A 18 2.54 0.44 7.07
N CYS A 19 3.04 1.42 7.81
CA CYS A 19 2.24 2.33 8.61
C CYS A 19 2.88 3.72 8.61
N VAL A 20 2.48 4.55 7.64
CA VAL A 20 3.02 5.90 7.46
C VAL A 20 1.88 6.93 7.37
N PRO A 21 1.62 7.70 8.44
CA PRO A 21 0.73 8.85 8.36
C PRO A 21 1.20 9.83 7.28
N GLY A 22 0.31 10.22 6.37
CA GLY A 22 0.65 11.05 5.21
C GLY A 22 1.24 10.28 4.01
N GLY A 23 1.45 8.96 4.14
CA GLY A 23 2.04 8.11 3.10
C GLY A 23 1.27 8.10 1.77
N THR A 24 -0.04 8.33 1.80
CA THR A 24 -0.82 8.46 0.55
C THR A 24 -0.41 9.69 -0.27
N THR A 25 0.05 10.77 0.38
CA THR A 25 0.45 12.00 -0.31
C THR A 25 1.83 11.84 -0.93
N THR A 26 2.80 11.28 -0.21
CA THR A 26 4.12 10.94 -0.76
C THR A 26 3.99 9.93 -1.90
N ALA A 27 3.09 8.94 -1.76
CA ALA A 27 2.80 7.98 -2.83
C ALA A 27 2.27 8.65 -4.10
N LEU A 28 1.36 9.63 -3.97
CA LEU A 28 0.87 10.42 -5.10
C LEU A 28 2.01 11.12 -5.84
N CYS A 29 2.85 11.82 -5.07
CA CYS A 29 3.98 12.59 -5.61
C CYS A 29 4.97 11.68 -6.36
N VAL A 30 5.33 10.55 -5.76
CA VAL A 30 6.27 9.58 -6.36
C VAL A 30 5.70 8.95 -7.63
N LEU A 31 4.44 8.49 -7.60
CA LEU A 31 3.81 7.88 -8.78
C LEU A 31 3.72 8.86 -9.95
N ARG A 32 3.27 10.10 -9.69
CA ARG A 32 3.18 11.12 -10.74
C ARG A 32 4.54 11.58 -11.24
N ALA A 33 5.55 11.69 -10.37
CA ALA A 33 6.91 12.02 -10.77
C ALA A 33 7.55 10.93 -11.64
N LEU A 34 7.15 9.67 -11.44
CA LEU A 34 7.54 8.53 -12.29
C LEU A 34 6.70 8.41 -13.57
N GLY A 35 5.75 9.32 -13.81
CA GLY A 35 4.96 9.39 -15.04
C GLY A 35 3.66 8.58 -15.04
N TYR A 36 3.20 8.09 -13.88
CA TYR A 36 1.93 7.37 -13.79
C TYR A 36 0.75 8.34 -13.58
N ASP A 37 -0.35 8.13 -14.31
CA ASP A 37 -1.65 8.79 -14.08
C ASP A 37 -2.31 8.21 -12.82
N ALA A 38 -1.74 8.58 -11.67
CA ALA A 38 -2.15 8.09 -10.37
C ALA A 38 -3.12 9.05 -9.68
N SER A 39 -4.10 8.44 -9.01
CA SER A 39 -4.88 9.01 -7.93
C SER A 39 -4.63 8.19 -6.66
N VAL A 40 -4.90 8.75 -5.49
CA VAL A 40 -4.64 8.09 -4.20
C VAL A 40 -5.90 8.03 -3.36
N SER A 41 -6.03 6.95 -2.60
CA SER A 41 -7.04 6.84 -1.55
C SER A 41 -6.73 7.78 -0.37
N SER A 42 -7.61 7.79 0.62
CA SER A 42 -7.48 8.51 1.89
C SER A 42 -8.05 7.67 3.02
N ALA A 43 -7.45 7.80 4.20
CA ALA A 43 -7.99 7.24 5.43
C ALA A 43 -9.19 8.04 5.99
N PHE A 44 -9.55 9.17 5.36
CA PHE A 44 -10.73 9.95 5.69
C PHE A 44 -11.84 9.70 4.67
N ALA A 45 -13.10 9.78 5.11
CA ALA A 45 -14.28 9.68 4.27
C ALA A 45 -14.25 10.71 3.12
N ASP A 46 -13.98 11.97 3.45
CA ASP A 46 -13.68 13.01 2.47
C ASP A 46 -12.18 13.04 2.16
N ASN A 47 -11.81 12.62 0.95
CA ASN A 47 -10.43 12.69 0.47
C ASN A 47 -10.10 14.16 0.09
N PRO A 48 -9.16 14.85 0.78
CA PRO A 48 -8.82 16.24 0.48
C PRO A 48 -7.92 16.32 -0.77
N LEU A 49 -8.44 15.85 -1.91
CA LEU A 49 -7.72 15.74 -3.18
C LEU A 49 -7.12 17.08 -3.59
N GLY A 50 -7.83 18.19 -3.41
CA GLY A 50 -7.32 19.52 -3.74
C GLY A 50 -6.03 19.90 -3.00
N LEU A 51 -5.92 19.55 -1.72
CA LEU A 51 -4.69 19.81 -0.94
C LEU A 51 -3.56 18.86 -1.38
N LYS A 52 -3.86 17.58 -1.57
CA LYS A 52 -2.87 16.59 -2.04
C LYS A 52 -2.35 16.95 -3.44
N ASP A 53 -3.22 17.39 -4.33
CA ASP A 53 -2.86 17.82 -5.68
C ASP A 53 -2.02 19.09 -5.67
N ALA A 54 -2.31 20.05 -4.78
CA ALA A 54 -1.49 21.25 -4.61
C ALA A 54 -0.07 20.90 -4.15
N VAL A 55 0.06 20.07 -3.09
CA VAL A 55 1.36 19.58 -2.59
C VAL A 55 2.10 18.80 -3.68
N CYS A 56 1.40 17.93 -4.40
CA CYS A 56 1.98 17.15 -5.48
C CYS A 56 2.50 18.03 -6.60
N ARG A 57 1.72 19.03 -7.05
CA ARG A 57 2.13 19.96 -8.11
C ARG A 57 3.38 20.75 -7.72
N GLU A 58 3.45 21.27 -6.50
CA GLU A 58 4.63 21.98 -6.02
C GLU A 58 5.86 21.06 -5.93
N THR A 59 5.66 19.81 -5.50
CA THR A 59 6.71 18.80 -5.43
C THR A 59 7.25 18.46 -6.82
N LEU A 60 6.36 18.24 -7.79
CA LEU A 60 6.73 17.97 -9.19
C LEU A 60 7.50 19.14 -9.80
N ALA A 61 7.04 20.37 -9.61
CA ALA A 61 7.74 21.56 -10.11
C ALA A 61 9.18 21.67 -9.56
N ARG A 62 9.39 21.31 -8.28
CA ARG A 62 10.74 21.26 -7.68
C ARG A 62 11.59 20.14 -8.28
N ILE A 63 11.02 18.95 -8.50
CA ILE A 63 11.72 17.83 -9.13
C ILE A 63 12.14 18.21 -10.55
N ASP A 64 11.23 18.77 -11.34
CA ASP A 64 11.47 19.20 -12.72
C ASP A 64 12.57 20.26 -12.79
N ALA A 65 12.59 21.22 -11.87
CA ALA A 65 13.64 22.22 -11.77
C ALA A 65 15.04 21.63 -11.50
N THR A 66 15.11 20.48 -10.84
CA THR A 66 16.38 19.76 -10.63
C THR A 66 16.75 18.81 -11.78
N GLY A 67 15.81 18.52 -12.69
CA GLY A 67 15.99 17.53 -13.75
C GLY A 67 16.09 16.08 -13.26
N ALA A 68 15.67 15.80 -12.02
CA ALA A 68 15.73 14.46 -11.44
C ALA A 68 14.76 13.51 -12.14
N LYS A 69 15.29 12.44 -12.75
CA LYS A 69 14.49 11.41 -13.46
C LYS A 69 14.67 10.01 -12.92
N ARG A 70 15.72 9.74 -12.13
CA ARG A 70 15.99 8.39 -11.62
C ARG A 70 15.06 8.11 -10.43
N PRO A 71 14.54 6.88 -10.28
CA PRO A 71 13.60 6.55 -9.20
C PRO A 71 14.11 6.92 -7.80
N LEU A 72 15.41 6.73 -7.52
CA LEU A 72 15.99 7.08 -6.22
C LEU A 72 16.10 8.59 -6.00
N ASP A 73 16.32 9.39 -7.05
CA ASP A 73 16.35 10.85 -6.94
C ASP A 73 14.94 11.40 -6.68
N ILE A 74 13.92 10.80 -7.32
CA ILE A 74 12.51 11.10 -7.08
C ILE A 74 12.12 10.74 -5.65
N LEU A 75 12.49 9.54 -5.17
CA LEU A 75 12.24 9.15 -3.78
C LEU A 75 12.89 10.10 -2.78
N ARG A 76 14.12 10.56 -3.06
CA ARG A 76 14.81 11.55 -2.22
C ARG A 76 14.04 12.86 -2.12
N ALA A 77 13.33 13.27 -3.17
CA ALA A 77 12.62 14.53 -3.23
C ALA A 77 11.17 14.48 -2.72
N ALA A 78 10.49 13.35 -2.94
CA ALA A 78 9.03 13.24 -2.78
C ALA A 78 8.55 12.03 -1.96
N GLY A 79 9.42 11.06 -1.71
CA GLY A 79 9.08 9.85 -0.98
C GLY A 79 9.10 10.05 0.53
N ASP A 80 8.74 8.99 1.24
CA ASP A 80 8.96 8.84 2.68
C ASP A 80 10.01 7.75 2.94
N PRO A 81 10.53 7.62 4.18
CA PRO A 81 11.56 6.63 4.51
C PRO A 81 11.13 5.16 4.34
N MET A 82 9.82 4.85 4.36
CA MET A 82 9.34 3.48 4.22
C MET A 82 9.57 2.98 2.79
N MET A 83 9.33 3.80 1.77
CA MET A 83 9.45 3.40 0.37
C MET A 83 10.82 2.84 -0.04
N PRO A 84 11.97 3.52 0.21
CA PRO A 84 13.29 2.97 -0.15
C PRO A 84 13.66 1.75 0.69
N VAL A 85 13.17 1.65 1.94
CA VAL A 85 13.36 0.46 2.78
C VAL A 85 12.62 -0.73 2.18
N ALA A 86 11.33 -0.58 1.87
CA ALA A 86 10.51 -1.62 1.28
C ALA A 86 11.04 -2.06 -0.09
N ALA A 87 11.42 -1.11 -0.96
CA ALA A 87 12.04 -1.40 -2.24
C ALA A 87 13.36 -2.15 -2.06
N GLY A 88 14.22 -1.73 -1.12
CA GLY A 88 15.50 -2.39 -0.87
C GLY A 88 15.37 -3.80 -0.27
N ILE A 89 14.32 -4.07 0.50
CA ILE A 89 14.00 -5.43 0.97
C ILE A 89 13.56 -6.28 -0.23
N ALA A 90 12.55 -5.82 -0.96
CA ALA A 90 11.97 -6.56 -2.07
C ALA A 90 12.94 -6.76 -3.25
N SER A 91 13.90 -5.85 -3.47
CA SER A 91 14.87 -5.95 -4.57
C SER A 91 15.87 -7.10 -4.43
N THR A 92 16.01 -7.66 -3.22
CA THR A 92 17.02 -8.68 -2.90
C THR A 92 16.46 -9.90 -2.19
N TYR A 93 15.19 -9.86 -1.77
CA TYR A 93 14.51 -11.05 -1.27
C TYR A 93 14.33 -12.06 -2.40
N THR A 94 14.72 -13.33 -2.18
CA THR A 94 14.73 -14.36 -3.23
C THR A 94 13.44 -15.17 -3.31
N GLY A 95 12.62 -15.15 -2.26
CA GLY A 95 11.30 -15.78 -2.25
C GLY A 95 10.23 -14.90 -2.91
N GLU A 96 8.96 -15.23 -2.66
CA GLU A 96 7.83 -14.42 -3.10
C GLU A 96 7.58 -13.25 -2.14
N VAL A 97 7.45 -12.05 -2.68
CA VAL A 97 7.04 -10.87 -1.90
C VAL A 97 5.58 -10.56 -2.21
N LEU A 98 4.81 -10.34 -1.16
CA LEU A 98 3.46 -9.81 -1.21
C LEU A 98 3.44 -8.46 -0.51
N PHE A 99 3.19 -7.39 -1.26
CA PHE A 99 3.04 -6.06 -0.68
C PHE A 99 1.66 -5.90 -0.05
N ALA A 100 1.62 -5.67 1.26
CA ALA A 100 0.41 -5.52 2.04
C ALA A 100 0.07 -4.04 2.23
N GLY A 101 -0.75 -3.49 1.35
CA GLY A 101 -1.15 -2.09 1.42
C GLY A 101 -1.77 -1.55 0.13
N GLY A 102 -2.21 -0.29 0.21
CA GLY A 102 -2.88 0.42 -0.88
C GLY A 102 -1.90 1.17 -1.78
N THR A 103 -2.25 2.40 -2.15
CA THR A 103 -1.48 3.19 -3.14
C THR A 103 -0.02 3.43 -2.72
N GLN A 104 0.27 3.41 -1.43
CA GLN A 104 1.63 3.45 -0.88
C GLN A 104 2.51 2.33 -1.45
N MET A 105 2.00 1.10 -1.46
CA MET A 105 2.71 -0.06 -2.01
C MET A 105 2.77 -0.05 -3.54
N LEU A 106 1.82 0.60 -4.22
CA LEU A 106 1.93 0.87 -5.66
C LEU A 106 3.09 1.82 -5.97
N ALA A 107 3.34 2.83 -5.14
CA ALA A 107 4.50 3.71 -5.31
C ALA A 107 5.82 2.94 -5.16
N VAL A 108 5.92 2.03 -4.18
CA VAL A 108 7.08 1.14 -4.03
C VAL A 108 7.24 0.22 -5.25
N ALA A 109 6.14 -0.36 -5.75
CA ALA A 109 6.13 -1.16 -6.97
C ALA A 109 6.61 -0.36 -8.20
N ALA A 110 6.20 0.90 -8.33
CA ALA A 110 6.63 1.80 -9.40
C ALA A 110 8.13 2.09 -9.33
N VAL A 111 8.67 2.31 -8.14
CA VAL A 111 10.10 2.49 -7.91
C VAL A 111 10.86 1.24 -8.32
N LEU A 112 10.43 0.05 -7.88
CA LEU A 112 11.08 -1.21 -8.26
C LEU A 112 11.08 -1.41 -9.78
N LYS A 113 9.96 -1.14 -10.44
CA LYS A 113 9.84 -1.18 -11.90
C LYS A 113 10.83 -0.23 -12.57
N GLY A 114 10.91 1.01 -12.11
CA GLY A 114 11.87 2.00 -12.62
C GLY A 114 13.33 1.63 -12.37
N LEU A 115 13.62 0.82 -11.35
CA LEU A 115 14.95 0.25 -11.07
C LEU A 115 15.23 -1.05 -11.83
N GLY A 116 14.32 -1.50 -12.71
CA GLY A 116 14.45 -2.77 -13.44
C GLY A 116 14.39 -4.00 -12.53
N LYS A 117 13.75 -3.89 -11.37
CA LYS A 117 13.56 -4.99 -10.42
C LYS A 117 12.20 -5.67 -10.62
N ARG A 118 12.08 -6.91 -10.14
CA ARG A 118 10.81 -7.63 -10.11
C ARG A 118 9.79 -6.85 -9.31
N VAL A 119 8.58 -6.71 -9.86
CA VAL A 119 7.46 -6.03 -9.20
C VAL A 119 6.64 -7.06 -8.42
N PRO A 120 6.51 -6.94 -7.09
CA PRO A 120 5.69 -7.83 -6.27
C PRO A 120 4.19 -7.70 -6.56
N ARG A 121 3.44 -8.75 -6.25
CA ARG A 121 1.97 -8.70 -6.18
C ARG A 121 1.55 -7.93 -4.93
N LEU A 122 0.34 -7.38 -4.95
CA LEU A 122 -0.24 -6.65 -3.82
C LEU A 122 -1.37 -7.45 -3.17
N ALA A 123 -1.54 -7.27 -1.87
CA ALA A 123 -2.74 -7.64 -1.13
C ALA A 123 -3.25 -6.41 -0.40
N THR A 124 -4.52 -6.09 -0.61
CA THR A 124 -5.20 -4.99 0.06
C THR A 124 -6.64 -5.38 0.37
N THR A 125 -7.42 -4.48 0.97
CA THR A 125 -8.83 -4.72 1.28
C THR A 125 -9.75 -4.39 0.11
N VAL A 126 -10.96 -4.94 0.13
CA VAL A 126 -12.04 -4.53 -0.80
C VAL A 126 -12.38 -3.04 -0.68
N TYR A 127 -12.17 -2.42 0.49
CA TYR A 127 -12.44 -0.99 0.69
C TYR A 127 -11.52 -0.08 -0.14
N VAL A 128 -10.31 -0.53 -0.47
CA VAL A 128 -9.40 0.18 -1.39
C VAL A 128 -9.81 -0.05 -2.85
N ARG A 129 -10.26 -1.26 -3.19
CA ARG A 129 -10.77 -1.60 -4.53
C ARG A 129 -11.97 -0.74 -4.90
N ASP A 130 -12.90 -0.63 -3.96
CA ASP A 130 -14.22 -0.02 -4.16
C ASP A 130 -14.20 1.50 -3.93
N ASP A 131 -13.05 2.07 -3.55
CA ASP A 131 -12.86 3.53 -3.45
C ASP A 131 -12.79 4.15 -4.86
N PRO A 132 -13.83 4.87 -5.31
CA PRO A 132 -13.86 5.44 -6.66
C PRO A 132 -12.80 6.53 -6.86
N SER A 133 -12.27 7.12 -5.78
CA SER A 133 -11.25 8.16 -5.85
C SER A 133 -9.85 7.60 -6.11
N ALA A 134 -9.57 6.34 -5.76
CA ALA A 134 -8.22 5.79 -5.73
C ALA A 134 -7.74 5.24 -7.09
N ARG A 135 -8.65 4.88 -8.01
CA ARG A 135 -8.37 4.20 -9.29
C ARG A 135 -7.36 3.03 -9.16
N PHE A 136 -7.34 2.36 -8.00
CA PHE A 136 -6.26 1.47 -7.60
C PHE A 136 -6.02 0.32 -8.58
N ALA A 137 -7.09 -0.35 -9.02
CA ALA A 137 -7.02 -1.46 -9.98
C ALA A 137 -6.39 -1.04 -11.32
N ARG A 138 -6.69 0.17 -11.79
CA ARG A 138 -6.08 0.72 -13.02
C ARG A 138 -4.59 0.96 -12.82
N SER A 139 -4.20 1.61 -11.72
CA SER A 139 -2.78 1.85 -11.42
C SER A 139 -1.98 0.56 -11.25
N ALA A 140 -2.55 -0.49 -10.66
CA ALA A 140 -1.92 -1.81 -10.60
C ALA A 140 -1.70 -2.40 -12.00
N ALA A 141 -2.69 -2.29 -12.88
CA ALA A 141 -2.60 -2.74 -14.28
C ALA A 141 -1.54 -1.94 -15.08
N ASP A 142 -1.50 -0.62 -14.94
CA ASP A 142 -0.48 0.25 -15.58
C ASP A 142 0.95 -0.11 -15.12
N LEU A 143 1.07 -0.54 -13.87
CA LEU A 143 2.32 -1.05 -13.31
C LEU A 143 2.65 -2.48 -13.77
N GLY A 144 1.70 -3.22 -14.32
CA GLY A 144 1.87 -4.61 -14.75
C GLY A 144 1.95 -5.58 -13.57
N THR A 145 1.26 -5.27 -12.46
CA THR A 145 1.15 -6.14 -11.29
C THR A 145 -0.29 -6.51 -10.99
N ALA A 146 -0.48 -7.54 -10.17
CA ALA A 146 -1.79 -7.99 -9.72
C ALA A 146 -2.01 -7.59 -8.26
N ALA A 147 -3.26 -7.27 -7.92
CA ALA A 147 -3.69 -7.03 -6.56
C ALA A 147 -4.78 -8.04 -6.16
N TYR A 148 -4.59 -8.65 -4.99
CA TYR A 148 -5.60 -9.44 -4.30
C TYR A 148 -6.38 -8.54 -3.36
N TYR A 149 -7.69 -8.74 -3.32
CA TYR A 149 -8.61 -7.93 -2.50
C TYR A 149 -9.27 -8.83 -1.47
N VAL A 150 -9.02 -8.55 -0.20
CA VAL A 150 -9.55 -9.31 0.92
C VAL A 150 -10.74 -8.58 1.52
N ASP A 151 -11.85 -9.30 1.66
CA ASP A 151 -13.03 -8.80 2.36
C ASP A 151 -13.05 -9.37 3.78
N PRO A 152 -12.87 -8.53 4.81
CA PRO A 152 -13.01 -8.98 6.19
C PRO A 152 -14.46 -8.92 6.71
N ASP A 153 -15.43 -8.53 5.87
CA ASP A 153 -16.85 -8.38 6.20
C ASP A 153 -17.09 -7.55 7.49
N PHE A 154 -16.42 -6.40 7.61
CA PHE A 154 -16.58 -5.53 8.78
C PHE A 154 -18.01 -4.99 8.96
N ALA A 155 -18.84 -5.02 7.92
CA ALA A 155 -20.26 -4.69 8.01
C ALA A 155 -21.02 -5.69 8.90
N GLY A 156 -20.69 -6.99 8.80
CA GLY A 156 -21.31 -8.07 9.59
C GLY A 156 -20.82 -8.17 11.04
N ILE A 157 -19.70 -7.52 11.40
CA ILE A 157 -19.06 -7.66 12.72
C ILE A 157 -19.83 -6.96 13.85
N GLY A 158 -20.65 -5.96 13.56
CA GLY A 158 -21.43 -5.25 14.59
C GLY A 158 -20.63 -4.31 15.50
N HIS A 159 -19.38 -3.97 15.14
CA HIS A 159 -18.54 -3.03 15.90
C HIS A 159 -18.49 -1.66 15.23
N ALA A 160 -18.88 -0.59 15.94
CA ALA A 160 -19.02 0.77 15.38
C ALA A 160 -17.72 1.32 14.77
N GLY A 161 -16.56 1.00 15.36
CA GLY A 161 -15.26 1.42 14.81
C GLY A 161 -14.86 0.68 13.53
N LEU A 162 -15.29 -0.58 13.37
CA LEU A 162 -14.99 -1.36 12.17
C LEU A 162 -15.98 -1.03 11.04
N ALA A 163 -17.23 -0.73 11.38
CA ALA A 163 -18.23 -0.24 10.43
C ALA A 163 -17.80 1.05 9.71
N ARG A 164 -16.88 1.83 10.30
CA ARG A 164 -16.30 3.02 9.66
C ARG A 164 -15.50 2.72 8.39
N TYR A 165 -14.93 1.52 8.27
CA TYR A 165 -14.27 1.07 7.02
C TYR A 165 -15.24 1.03 5.85
N CYS A 166 -16.49 0.63 6.10
CA CYS A 166 -17.53 0.51 5.08
C CYS A 166 -18.00 1.88 4.54
N ILE A 167 -17.78 2.97 5.29
CA ILE A 167 -18.07 4.35 4.85
C ILE A 167 -16.82 5.09 4.36
N GLY A 168 -15.70 4.38 4.17
CA GLY A 168 -14.50 4.92 3.56
C GLY A 168 -13.52 5.60 4.53
N GLU A 169 -13.67 5.40 5.85
CA GLU A 169 -12.61 5.74 6.80
C GLU A 169 -11.60 4.58 6.91
N VAL A 170 -10.33 4.89 7.16
CA VAL A 170 -9.19 3.97 7.27
C VAL A 170 -8.91 3.18 5.98
N LYS A 171 -9.83 2.32 5.54
CA LYS A 171 -9.77 1.39 4.38
C LYS A 171 -8.66 0.35 4.46
N GLU A 172 -7.43 0.75 4.74
CA GLU A 172 -6.21 -0.04 4.76
C GLU A 172 -5.19 0.56 5.74
N GLY A 173 -4.17 -0.21 6.10
CA GLY A 173 -3.03 0.27 6.87
C GLY A 173 -2.42 -0.85 7.69
N THR A 174 -1.20 -0.67 8.18
CA THR A 174 -0.48 -1.64 9.03
C THR A 174 -0.32 -3.04 8.39
N GLY A 175 -0.47 -3.15 7.07
CA GLY A 175 -0.46 -4.42 6.35
C GLY A 175 -1.71 -5.29 6.55
N ALA A 176 -2.84 -4.73 6.97
CA ALA A 176 -4.05 -5.47 7.31
C ALA A 176 -4.53 -6.37 6.17
N GLY A 177 -4.64 -5.86 4.93
CA GLY A 177 -5.07 -6.67 3.78
C GLY A 177 -4.17 -7.89 3.54
N GLY A 178 -2.85 -7.73 3.68
CA GLY A 178 -1.90 -8.84 3.56
C GLY A 178 -1.92 -9.81 4.72
N ALA A 179 -2.12 -9.33 5.96
CA ALA A 179 -2.25 -10.18 7.14
C ALA A 179 -3.51 -11.05 7.05
N LEU A 180 -4.63 -10.47 6.61
CA LEU A 180 -5.88 -11.22 6.36
C LEU A 180 -5.68 -12.25 5.25
N MET A 181 -5.03 -11.88 4.15
CA MET A 181 -4.70 -12.84 3.07
C MET A 181 -3.83 -13.99 3.59
N LEU A 182 -2.83 -13.70 4.43
CA LEU A 182 -1.98 -14.72 5.02
C LEU A 182 -2.77 -15.69 5.89
N ALA A 183 -3.73 -15.20 6.69
CA ALA A 183 -4.60 -16.06 7.48
C ALA A 183 -5.43 -17.02 6.59
N TYR A 184 -5.99 -16.52 5.49
CA TYR A 184 -6.68 -17.38 4.52
C TYR A 184 -5.75 -18.43 3.90
N LEU A 185 -4.52 -18.06 3.53
CA LEU A 185 -3.53 -18.98 2.99
C LEU A 185 -3.09 -20.04 4.01
N MET A 186 -3.14 -19.73 5.30
CA MET A 186 -2.88 -20.68 6.40
C MET A 186 -4.06 -21.60 6.71
N GLY A 187 -5.20 -21.45 6.01
CA GLY A 187 -6.36 -22.32 6.14
C GLY A 187 -7.36 -21.92 7.24
N TYR A 188 -7.25 -20.71 7.79
CA TYR A 188 -8.25 -20.20 8.72
C TYR A 188 -9.54 -19.82 7.98
N SER A 189 -10.69 -20.13 8.59
CA SER A 189 -11.99 -19.77 8.02
C SER A 189 -12.26 -18.26 8.15
N PRO A 190 -13.12 -17.68 7.28
CA PRO A 190 -13.56 -16.30 7.43
C PRO A 190 -14.07 -15.99 8.85
N GLU A 191 -14.86 -16.89 9.43
CA GLU A 191 -15.44 -16.72 10.78
C GLU A 191 -14.38 -16.70 11.88
N GLU A 192 -13.31 -17.49 11.76
CA GLU A 192 -12.20 -17.49 12.72
C GLU A 192 -11.45 -16.15 12.67
N ILE A 193 -11.17 -15.66 11.46
CA ILE A 193 -10.46 -14.39 11.23
C ILE A 193 -11.29 -13.23 11.78
N THR A 194 -12.54 -13.13 11.36
CA THR A 194 -13.49 -12.09 11.76
C THR A 194 -13.69 -12.07 13.28
N ARG A 195 -13.84 -13.25 13.90
CA ARG A 195 -13.94 -13.36 15.36
C ARG A 195 -12.68 -12.88 16.06
N LYS A 196 -11.49 -13.19 15.54
CA LYS A 196 -10.24 -12.71 16.14
C LYS A 196 -10.06 -11.20 16.02
N VAL A 197 -10.49 -10.61 14.91
CA VAL A 197 -10.53 -9.15 14.79
C VAL A 197 -11.48 -8.56 15.82
N PHE A 198 -12.69 -9.12 15.96
CA PHE A 198 -13.69 -8.68 16.94
C PHE A 198 -13.17 -8.79 18.40
N ASP A 199 -12.71 -9.98 18.81
CA ASP A 199 -12.16 -10.25 20.14
C ASP A 199 -11.02 -9.29 20.49
N PHE A 200 -10.23 -8.86 19.49
CA PHE A 200 -9.14 -7.91 19.70
C PHE A 200 -9.68 -6.50 19.93
N VAL A 201 -10.56 -6.00 19.07
CA VAL A 201 -11.07 -4.62 19.19
C VAL A 201 -11.92 -4.41 20.44
N GLU A 202 -12.68 -5.41 20.88
CA GLU A 202 -13.47 -5.32 22.12
C GLU A 202 -12.60 -5.08 23.37
N ARG A 203 -11.34 -5.50 23.37
CA ARG A 203 -10.43 -5.29 24.51
C ARG A 203 -9.97 -3.83 24.67
N TYR A 204 -10.17 -3.02 23.63
CA TYR A 204 -9.78 -1.60 23.60
C TYR A 204 -10.97 -0.65 23.56
N ALA A 205 -12.20 -1.19 23.60
CA ALA A 205 -13.45 -0.43 23.72
C ALA A 205 -13.80 -0.21 25.20
#